data_AF-A0A535S319-F1
#
_entry.id   AF-A0A535S319-F1
#
_cell.length_a   1.000
_cell.length_b   1.000
_cell.length_c   1.000
_cell.angle_alpha   90.00
_cell.angle_beta   90.00
_cell.angle_gamma   90.00
#
_symmetry.space_group_name_H-M   'P 1'
#
loop_
_entity.id
_entity.type
_entity.pdbx_description
1 polymer ?
#
loop_
_entity_poly.entity_id
_entity_poly.type
_entity_poly.pdbx_seq_one_letter_code
_entity_poly.pdbx_strand_id
1 'polypeptide(L)'
;MAERVAAIQQRCAWPPAGLAASYVLKLVLYHLLTQPRIHGALRALYERAGERHPLPRPLTRDEHAGVRPANYEQRLSNAQAALALRQLRRLDANLAHRQRVASTVDRWLRDRQLATPQVPAAARPAFVRYPIWVENRAAAIAATQPDVVLGTWFTSVLQDAASPEHGDYQAGSCPRAESAAQHLVNLPTHMRVTQQDAERIISRVAAAPLKRPRLRPGQMPSEPA
;
A
#
# COMPACT_ATOMS: atom_id res chain seq x y z
N MET A 1 -1.77 -25.74 5.43
CA MET A 1 -1.47 -24.34 5.84
C MET A 1 -1.95 -24.05 7.26
N ALA A 2 -3.19 -24.40 7.63
CA ALA A 2 -3.73 -24.18 8.98
C ALA A 2 -2.87 -24.81 10.11
N GLU A 3 -2.43 -26.05 9.95
CA GLU A 3 -1.57 -26.75 10.92
C GLU A 3 -0.23 -26.02 11.16
N ARG A 4 0.39 -25.50 10.09
CA ARG A 4 1.64 -24.72 10.20
C ARG A 4 1.43 -23.42 10.98
N VAL A 5 0.31 -22.74 10.74
CA VAL A 5 -0.06 -21.52 11.50
C VAL A 5 -0.33 -21.87 12.96
N ALA A 6 -1.04 -22.96 13.24
CA ALA A 6 -1.31 -23.43 14.60
C ALA A 6 -0.01 -23.77 15.35
N ALA A 7 0.93 -24.46 14.69
CA ALA A 7 2.23 -24.78 15.26
C ALA A 7 3.05 -23.52 15.60
N ILE A 8 3.05 -22.50 14.72
CA ILE A 8 3.70 -21.21 15.00
C ILE A 8 3.04 -20.54 16.22
N GLN A 9 1.71 -20.44 16.23
CA GLN A 9 0.97 -19.84 17.34
C GLN A 9 1.28 -20.56 18.66
N GLN A 10 1.32 -21.89 18.68
CA GLN A 10 1.64 -22.66 19.88
C GLN A 10 3.04 -22.34 20.46
N ARG A 11 4.03 -22.09 19.59
CA ARG A 11 5.41 -21.77 19.97
C ARG A 11 5.64 -20.31 20.35
N CYS A 12 4.77 -19.39 19.96
CA CYS A 12 4.90 -17.97 20.23
C CYS A 12 4.29 -17.59 21.59
N ALA A 13 4.84 -16.54 22.21
CA ALA A 13 4.25 -15.95 23.41
C ALA A 13 2.98 -15.15 23.09
N TRP A 14 2.08 -14.99 24.05
CA TRP A 14 0.96 -14.06 23.90
C TRP A 14 1.46 -12.60 23.95
N PRO A 15 0.90 -11.69 23.12
CA PRO A 15 1.19 -10.28 23.25
C PRO A 15 0.67 -9.75 24.61
N PRO A 16 1.36 -8.79 25.24
CA PRO A 16 0.87 -8.15 26.46
C PRO A 16 -0.53 -7.56 26.27
N ALA A 17 -1.39 -7.65 27.29
CA ALA A 17 -2.78 -7.20 27.19
C ALA A 17 -2.91 -5.71 26.81
N GLY A 18 -2.04 -4.85 27.36
CA GLY A 18 -2.00 -3.42 27.02
C GLY A 18 -1.60 -3.15 25.56
N LEU A 19 -0.72 -3.99 24.99
CA LEU A 19 -0.32 -3.89 23.59
C LEU A 19 -1.47 -4.33 22.67
N ALA A 20 -2.13 -5.45 23.00
CA ALA A 20 -3.31 -5.92 22.26
C ALA A 20 -4.45 -4.88 22.28
N ALA A 21 -4.73 -4.28 23.45
CA ALA A 21 -5.72 -3.21 23.60
C ALA A 21 -5.37 -1.99 22.74
N SER A 22 -4.09 -1.56 22.75
CA SER A 22 -3.61 -0.45 21.92
C SER A 22 -3.78 -0.71 20.43
N TYR A 23 -3.53 -1.94 19.96
CA TYR A 23 -3.76 -2.30 18.56
C TYR A 23 -5.25 -2.28 18.18
N VAL A 24 -6.12 -2.80 19.04
CA VAL A 24 -7.57 -2.75 18.82
C VAL A 24 -8.06 -1.30 18.79
N LEU A 25 -7.60 -0.47 19.74
CA LEU A 25 -7.91 0.96 19.76
C LEU A 25 -7.44 1.65 18.47
N LYS A 26 -6.22 1.36 18.00
CA LYS A 26 -5.71 1.87 16.73
C LYS A 26 -6.62 1.50 15.55
N LEU A 27 -7.13 0.27 15.49
CA LEU A 27 -8.06 -0.16 14.44
C LEU A 27 -9.42 0.55 14.53
N VAL A 28 -9.96 0.72 15.74
CA VAL A 28 -11.23 1.42 15.98
C VAL A 28 -11.08 2.90 15.60
N LEU A 29 -10.04 3.57 16.09
CA LEU A 29 -9.72 4.94 15.72
C LEU A 29 -9.57 5.04 14.21
N TYR A 30 -8.74 4.22 13.58
CA TYR A 30 -8.59 4.24 12.13
C TYR A 30 -9.94 4.10 11.40
N HIS A 31 -10.82 3.21 11.84
CA HIS A 31 -12.16 3.05 11.26
C HIS A 31 -13.02 4.33 11.37
N LEU A 32 -13.01 4.99 12.52
CA LEU A 32 -13.75 6.22 12.80
C LEU A 32 -13.16 7.44 12.08
N LEU A 33 -11.84 7.62 12.16
CA LEU A 33 -11.13 8.78 11.62
C LEU A 33 -11.09 8.79 10.09
N THR A 34 -11.20 7.62 9.46
CA THR A 34 -11.22 7.51 7.99
C THR A 34 -12.63 7.67 7.38
N GLN A 35 -13.62 8.11 8.16
CA GLN A 35 -14.95 8.44 7.64
C GLN A 35 -14.93 9.79 6.88
N PRO A 36 -15.50 9.86 5.66
CA PRO A 36 -15.37 11.03 4.78
C PRO A 36 -15.77 12.38 5.40
N ARG A 37 -16.75 12.37 6.31
CA ARG A 37 -17.30 13.58 6.96
C ARG A 37 -16.34 14.23 7.96
N ILE A 38 -15.39 13.47 8.52
CA ILE A 38 -14.46 13.91 9.58
C ILE A 38 -13.02 13.94 9.05
N HIS A 39 -12.78 13.28 7.92
CA HIS A 39 -11.45 12.99 7.39
C HIS A 39 -10.61 14.23 7.08
N GLY A 40 -11.17 15.37 6.63
CA GLY A 40 -10.38 16.55 6.26
C GLY A 40 -9.62 17.18 7.43
N ALA A 41 -10.37 17.70 8.41
CA ALA A 41 -9.79 18.40 9.57
C ALA A 41 -8.99 17.46 10.48
N LEU A 42 -9.47 16.23 10.67
CA LEU A 42 -8.82 15.29 11.57
C LEU A 42 -7.56 14.65 10.97
N ARG A 43 -7.50 14.52 9.64
CA ARG A 43 -6.27 14.11 8.97
C ARG A 43 -5.18 15.16 9.09
N ALA A 44 -5.51 16.44 8.91
CA ALA A 44 -4.55 17.51 9.15
C ALA A 44 -4.03 17.50 10.61
N LEU A 45 -4.90 17.18 11.58
CA LEU A 45 -4.50 16.99 12.97
C LEU A 45 -3.61 15.76 13.17
N TYR A 46 -3.94 14.62 12.54
CA TYR A 46 -3.14 13.39 12.60
C TYR A 46 -1.76 13.57 11.94
N GLU A 47 -1.70 14.23 10.79
CA GLU A 47 -0.44 14.55 10.10
C GLU A 47 0.39 15.56 10.90
N ARG A 48 -0.24 16.54 11.56
CA ARG A 48 0.43 17.47 12.51
C ARG A 48 0.93 16.77 13.77
N ALA A 49 0.17 15.81 14.29
CA ALA A 49 0.61 14.98 15.41
C ALA A 49 1.82 14.13 15.01
N GLY A 50 1.97 13.80 13.72
CA GLY A 50 3.13 13.13 13.15
C GLY A 50 3.45 11.84 13.90
N GLU A 51 4.73 11.62 14.20
CA GLU A 51 5.17 10.44 14.97
C GLU A 51 4.93 10.52 16.49
N ARG A 52 4.29 11.59 16.98
CA ARG A 52 4.12 11.86 18.42
C ARG A 52 2.85 11.24 19.00
N HIS A 53 2.09 10.47 18.21
CA HIS A 53 0.90 9.81 18.72
C HIS A 53 1.25 8.63 19.66
N PRO A 54 0.46 8.35 20.71
CA PRO A 54 0.73 7.27 21.65
C PRO A 54 0.44 5.85 21.09
N LEU A 55 -0.02 5.75 19.83
CA LEU A 55 -0.34 4.46 19.22
C LEU A 55 0.93 3.67 18.85
N PRO A 56 0.87 2.33 18.93
CA PRO A 56 2.03 1.47 18.65
C PRO A 56 2.56 1.69 17.23
N ARG A 57 3.88 1.82 17.15
CA ARG A 57 4.64 1.93 15.90
C ARG A 57 4.63 0.58 15.17
N PRO A 58 4.66 0.59 13.82
CA PRO A 58 4.69 -0.65 13.05
C PRO A 58 6.02 -1.41 13.21
N LEU A 59 7.12 -0.69 13.46
CA LEU A 59 8.47 -1.22 13.59
C LEU A 59 9.13 -0.65 14.85
N THR A 60 10.00 -1.45 15.45
CA THR A 60 10.91 -1.08 16.54
C THR A 60 12.21 -0.48 15.99
N ARG A 61 13.00 0.15 16.86
CA ARG A 61 14.33 0.68 16.48
C ARG A 61 15.27 -0.43 16.01
N ASP A 62 15.22 -1.58 16.66
CA ASP A 62 16.04 -2.74 16.31
C ASP A 62 15.71 -3.21 14.88
N GLU A 63 14.43 -3.29 14.51
CA GLU A 63 14.02 -3.66 13.14
C GLU A 63 14.50 -2.65 12.10
N HIS A 64 14.44 -1.35 12.41
CA HIS A 64 15.00 -0.31 11.53
C HIS A 64 16.50 -0.51 11.30
N ALA A 65 17.22 -1.08 12.28
CA ALA A 65 18.64 -1.41 12.21
C ALA A 65 18.94 -2.82 11.67
N GLY A 66 17.93 -3.56 11.18
CA GLY A 66 18.10 -4.94 10.71
C GLY A 66 18.28 -5.97 11.84
N VAL A 67 18.08 -5.57 13.09
CA VAL A 67 18.23 -6.43 14.27
C VAL A 67 16.86 -6.98 14.68
N ARG A 68 16.80 -8.29 14.93
CA ARG A 68 15.57 -8.93 15.42
C ARG A 68 15.29 -8.50 16.87
N PRO A 69 14.15 -7.87 17.18
CA PRO A 69 13.81 -7.45 18.54
C PRO A 69 13.60 -8.62 19.50
N ALA A 70 13.75 -8.33 20.80
CA ALA A 70 13.27 -9.22 21.84
C ALA A 70 11.73 -9.40 21.74
N ASN A 71 11.25 -10.64 21.90
CA ASN A 71 9.82 -10.98 21.79
C ASN A 71 9.17 -10.66 20.43
N TYR A 72 9.92 -10.72 19.34
CA TYR A 72 9.43 -10.48 17.98
C TYR A 72 8.28 -11.41 17.56
N GLU A 73 8.40 -12.70 17.91
CA GLU A 73 7.41 -13.71 17.57
C GLU A 73 6.29 -13.75 18.62
N GLN A 74 5.13 -13.22 18.26
CA GLN A 74 3.95 -13.18 19.13
C GLN A 74 2.74 -13.82 18.47
N ARG A 75 1.84 -14.35 19.31
CA ARG A 75 0.52 -14.83 18.90
C ARG A 75 -0.34 -13.69 18.39
N LEU A 76 -1.30 -14.02 17.52
CA LEU A 76 -2.36 -13.09 17.17
C LEU A 76 -3.33 -13.04 18.37
N SER A 77 -3.62 -11.84 18.90
CA SER A 77 -4.56 -11.74 20.02
C SER A 77 -5.97 -12.17 19.63
N ASN A 78 -6.74 -12.73 20.56
CA ASN A 78 -8.13 -13.14 20.31
C ASN A 78 -9.01 -11.98 19.82
N ALA A 79 -8.75 -10.76 20.32
CA ALA A 79 -9.46 -9.56 19.87
C ALA A 79 -9.16 -9.23 18.39
N GLN A 80 -7.89 -9.27 17.98
CA GLN A 80 -7.53 -9.09 16.57
C GLN A 80 -8.06 -10.22 15.69
N ALA A 81 -8.04 -11.47 16.18
CA ALA A 81 -8.61 -12.63 15.48
C ALA A 81 -10.12 -12.46 15.23
N ALA A 82 -10.88 -12.01 16.24
CA ALA A 82 -12.29 -11.74 16.10
C ALA A 82 -12.58 -10.64 15.05
N LEU A 83 -11.78 -9.57 15.03
CA LEU A 83 -11.87 -8.53 14.01
C LEU A 83 -11.50 -9.06 12.61
N ALA A 84 -10.43 -9.84 12.51
CA ALA A 84 -9.98 -10.43 11.25
C ALA A 84 -11.06 -11.35 10.65
N LEU A 85 -11.69 -12.21 11.46
CA LEU A 85 -12.78 -13.08 11.01
C LEU A 85 -13.97 -12.29 10.46
N ARG A 86 -14.32 -11.16 11.09
CA ARG A 86 -15.38 -10.26 10.57
C ARG A 86 -14.99 -9.64 9.23
N GLN A 87 -13.72 -9.26 9.04
CA GLN A 87 -13.22 -8.70 7.79
C GLN A 87 -13.13 -9.74 6.68
N LEU A 88 -12.73 -10.98 7.01
CA LEU A 88 -12.65 -12.10 6.06
C LEU A 88 -14.01 -12.44 5.46
N ARG A 89 -15.10 -12.36 6.23
CA ARG A 89 -16.47 -12.53 5.70
C ARG A 89 -16.85 -11.52 4.61
N ARG A 90 -16.13 -10.40 4.51
CA ARG A 90 -16.37 -9.34 3.53
C ARG A 90 -15.28 -9.30 2.44
N LEU A 91 -14.38 -10.28 2.42
CA LEU A 91 -13.21 -10.28 1.55
C LEU A 91 -13.61 -10.25 0.07
N ASP A 92 -14.56 -11.10 -0.35
CA ASP A 92 -14.97 -11.17 -1.76
C ASP A 92 -15.59 -9.85 -2.25
N ALA A 93 -16.47 -9.25 -1.43
CA ALA A 93 -17.04 -7.94 -1.73
C ALA A 93 -15.96 -6.85 -1.81
N ASN A 94 -14.93 -6.93 -0.95
CA ASN A 94 -13.80 -6.02 -0.97
C ASN A 94 -12.93 -6.17 -2.23
N LEU A 95 -12.60 -7.41 -2.60
CA LEU A 95 -11.83 -7.71 -3.80
C LEU A 95 -12.59 -7.28 -5.06
N ALA A 96 -13.89 -7.58 -5.15
CA ALA A 96 -14.73 -7.16 -6.26
C ALA A 96 -14.79 -5.63 -6.40
N HIS A 97 -14.89 -4.90 -5.29
CA HIS A 97 -14.84 -3.44 -5.31
C HIS A 97 -13.48 -2.91 -5.79
N ARG A 98 -12.37 -3.41 -5.24
CA ARG A 98 -11.02 -3.03 -5.67
C ARG A 98 -10.81 -3.28 -7.15
N GLN A 99 -11.33 -4.40 -7.65
CA GLN A 99 -11.22 -4.78 -9.05
C GLN A 99 -12.01 -3.82 -9.94
N ARG A 100 -13.23 -3.39 -9.54
CA ARG A 100 -13.98 -2.34 -10.25
C ARG A 100 -13.22 -1.01 -10.30
N VAL A 101 -12.66 -0.56 -9.17
CA VAL A 101 -11.86 0.68 -9.12
C VAL A 101 -10.64 0.58 -10.04
N ALA A 102 -9.92 -0.55 -10.00
CA ALA A 102 -8.78 -0.79 -10.88
C ALA A 102 -9.17 -0.78 -12.36
N SER A 103 -10.30 -1.41 -12.72
CA SER A 103 -10.80 -1.43 -14.11
C SER A 103 -11.21 -0.04 -14.60
N THR A 104 -11.73 0.83 -13.72
CA THR A 104 -11.99 2.24 -14.05
C THR A 104 -10.69 2.96 -14.42
N VAL A 105 -9.63 2.80 -13.62
CA VAL A 105 -8.33 3.40 -13.90
C VAL A 105 -7.71 2.82 -15.17
N ASP A 106 -7.75 1.49 -15.36
CA ASP A 106 -7.28 0.82 -16.58
C ASP A 106 -7.92 1.38 -17.83
N ARG A 107 -9.25 1.53 -17.83
CA ARG A 107 -10.01 2.08 -18.96
C ARG A 107 -9.58 3.50 -19.25
N TRP A 108 -9.54 4.35 -18.22
CA TRP A 108 -9.14 5.75 -18.34
C TRP A 108 -7.76 5.91 -19.00
N LEU A 109 -6.81 5.06 -18.63
CA LEU A 109 -5.46 5.02 -19.20
C LEU A 109 -5.45 4.54 -20.65
N ARG A 110 -6.14 3.43 -20.94
CA ARG A 110 -6.18 2.84 -22.30
C ARG A 110 -6.83 3.79 -23.30
N ASP A 111 -7.92 4.45 -22.92
CA ASP A 111 -8.61 5.45 -23.76
C ASP A 111 -7.68 6.62 -24.15
N ARG A 112 -6.60 6.83 -23.40
CA ARG A 112 -5.57 7.85 -23.63
C ARG A 112 -4.24 7.28 -24.13
N GLN A 113 -4.22 6.01 -24.51
CA GLN A 113 -3.02 5.30 -24.99
C GLN A 113 -1.86 5.34 -23.98
N LEU A 114 -2.19 5.39 -22.69
CA LEU A 114 -1.23 5.32 -21.59
C LEU A 114 -1.03 3.88 -21.13
N ALA A 115 0.17 3.60 -20.63
CA ALA A 115 0.50 2.27 -20.17
C ALA A 115 -0.27 1.91 -18.89
N THR A 116 -0.67 0.65 -18.82
CA THR A 116 -1.30 0.03 -17.65
C THR A 116 -0.36 -1.00 -17.03
N PRO A 117 -0.48 -1.28 -15.72
CA PRO A 117 0.28 -2.35 -15.07
C PRO A 117 0.02 -3.69 -15.74
N GLN A 118 1.10 -4.40 -16.10
CA GLN A 118 1.00 -5.73 -16.68
C GLN A 118 0.78 -6.76 -15.58
N VAL A 119 -0.22 -7.62 -15.77
CA VAL A 119 -0.55 -8.69 -14.85
C VAL A 119 0.00 -10.00 -15.41
N PRO A 120 0.82 -10.75 -14.66
CA PRO A 120 1.28 -12.08 -15.08
C PRO A 120 0.10 -13.02 -15.36
N ALA A 121 0.19 -13.84 -16.41
CA ALA A 121 -0.91 -14.72 -16.84
C ALA A 121 -1.42 -15.68 -15.74
N ALA A 122 -0.54 -16.12 -14.85
CA ALA A 122 -0.86 -17.01 -13.74
C ALA A 122 -1.35 -16.29 -12.46
N ALA A 123 -1.58 -14.97 -12.50
CA ALA A 123 -1.89 -14.17 -11.32
C ALA A 123 -3.22 -13.43 -11.44
N ARG A 124 -3.95 -13.35 -10.32
CA ARG A 124 -5.10 -12.45 -10.16
C ARG A 124 -4.76 -11.35 -9.15
N PRO A 125 -4.64 -10.08 -9.56
CA PRO A 125 -4.28 -9.00 -8.67
C PRO A 125 -5.43 -8.70 -7.69
N ALA A 126 -5.10 -8.64 -6.40
CA ALA A 126 -6.03 -8.20 -5.36
C ALA A 126 -6.17 -6.66 -5.30
N PHE A 127 -5.32 -5.93 -6.04
CA PHE A 127 -5.26 -4.47 -6.11
C PHE A 127 -5.36 -3.80 -4.74
N VAL A 128 -4.51 -4.18 -3.79
CA VAL A 128 -4.40 -3.49 -2.49
C VAL A 128 -4.15 -1.99 -2.70
N ARG A 129 -3.39 -1.67 -3.74
CA ARG A 129 -3.27 -0.38 -4.39
C ARG A 129 -3.20 -0.59 -5.90
N TYR A 130 -3.44 0.48 -6.65
CA TYR A 130 -3.21 0.49 -8.09
C TYR A 130 -1.94 1.33 -8.39
N PRO A 131 -0.87 0.72 -8.91
CA PRO A 131 0.39 1.43 -9.16
C PRO A 131 0.32 2.25 -10.45
N ILE A 132 0.85 3.47 -10.43
CA ILE A 132 1.04 4.32 -11.60
C ILE A 132 2.50 4.76 -11.65
N TRP A 133 3.08 4.65 -12.85
CA TRP A 133 4.42 5.14 -13.12
C TRP A 133 4.37 6.61 -13.54
N VAL A 134 4.94 7.50 -12.75
CA VAL A 134 5.00 8.94 -13.02
C VAL A 134 6.44 9.38 -13.26
N GLU A 135 6.64 10.46 -14.01
CA GLU A 135 7.99 11.00 -14.20
C GLU A 135 8.47 11.72 -12.94
N ASN A 136 7.64 12.64 -12.42
CA ASN A 136 7.90 13.35 -11.17
C ASN A 136 6.87 12.99 -10.11
N ARG A 137 7.33 12.18 -9.15
CA ARG A 137 6.53 11.72 -8.02
C ARG A 137 6.05 12.84 -7.10
N ALA A 138 6.93 13.81 -6.79
CA ALA A 138 6.57 14.92 -5.91
C ALA A 138 5.46 15.78 -6.53
N ALA A 139 5.54 16.04 -7.84
CA ALA A 139 4.50 16.75 -8.58
C ALA A 139 3.16 15.99 -8.58
N ALA A 140 3.17 14.68 -8.80
CA ALA A 140 1.95 13.85 -8.75
C ALA A 140 1.31 13.83 -7.37
N ILE A 141 2.12 13.78 -6.30
CA ILE A 141 1.61 13.89 -4.92
C ILE A 141 1.00 15.26 -4.69
N ALA A 142 1.69 16.35 -5.03
CA ALA A 142 1.19 17.72 -4.86
C ALA A 142 -0.13 17.94 -5.63
N ALA A 143 -0.22 17.44 -6.86
CA ALA A 143 -1.42 17.57 -7.71
C ALA A 143 -2.65 16.83 -7.15
N THR A 144 -2.45 15.82 -6.31
CA THR A 144 -3.53 14.98 -5.76
C THR A 144 -3.91 15.33 -4.33
N GLN A 145 -3.06 16.05 -3.59
CA GLN A 145 -3.29 16.42 -2.19
C GLN A 145 -4.70 16.94 -1.86
N PRO A 146 -5.35 17.78 -2.69
CA PRO A 146 -6.71 18.27 -2.40
C PRO A 146 -7.78 17.18 -2.41
N ASP A 147 -7.58 16.14 -3.22
CA ASP A 147 -8.57 15.08 -3.46
C ASP A 147 -8.26 13.83 -2.64
N VAL A 148 -6.98 13.46 -2.52
CA VAL A 148 -6.54 12.22 -1.87
C VAL A 148 -5.08 12.26 -1.47
N VAL A 149 -4.71 11.45 -0.47
CA VAL A 149 -3.31 11.14 -0.22
C VAL A 149 -2.93 9.82 -0.88
N LEU A 150 -2.07 9.92 -1.88
CA LEU A 150 -1.52 8.75 -2.58
C LEU A 150 -0.68 7.89 -1.63
N GLY A 151 -0.68 6.58 -1.87
CA GLY A 151 0.23 5.67 -1.20
C GLY A 151 1.65 5.86 -1.72
N THR A 152 2.60 6.01 -0.80
CA THR A 152 4.01 6.22 -1.13
C THR A 152 4.87 4.97 -0.94
N TRP A 153 4.26 3.79 -0.74
CA TRP A 153 5.04 2.57 -0.60
C TRP A 153 5.56 2.09 -1.97
N PHE A 154 6.86 2.16 -2.25
CA PHE A 154 8.00 2.45 -1.37
C PHE A 154 8.75 3.74 -1.76
N THR A 155 9.42 4.38 -0.79
CA THR A 155 10.28 5.56 -1.00
C THR A 155 11.76 5.21 -1.15
N SER A 156 12.14 3.98 -0.80
CA SER A 156 13.47 3.41 -0.98
C SER A 156 13.36 1.92 -1.32
N VAL A 157 14.48 1.29 -1.71
CA VAL A 157 14.53 -0.16 -1.99
C VAL A 157 14.32 -0.97 -0.70
N LEU A 158 15.03 -0.60 0.36
CA LEU A 158 14.80 -1.11 1.71
C LEU A 158 13.94 -0.11 2.49
N GLN A 159 12.63 -0.11 2.21
CA GLN A 159 11.68 0.72 2.96
C GLN A 159 11.84 0.48 4.46
N ASP A 160 11.79 1.56 5.24
CA ASP A 160 11.90 1.56 6.69
C ASP A 160 13.26 1.14 7.24
N ALA A 161 14.26 0.72 6.46
CA ALA A 161 15.61 0.61 6.99
C ALA A 161 16.15 2.00 7.37
N ALA A 162 16.82 2.12 8.52
CA ALA A 162 17.42 3.39 8.96
C ALA A 162 18.52 3.86 7.99
N SER A 163 19.21 2.91 7.36
CA SER A 163 20.17 3.13 6.28
C SER A 163 20.22 1.88 5.38
N PRO A 164 20.66 2.02 4.12
CA PRO A 164 20.91 0.86 3.24
C PRO A 164 21.88 -0.17 3.82
N GLU A 165 22.84 0.28 4.64
CA GLU A 165 23.89 -0.56 5.23
C GLU A 165 23.32 -1.62 6.18
N HIS A 166 22.20 -1.33 6.87
CA HIS A 166 21.55 -2.30 7.76
C HIS A 166 20.98 -3.53 7.06
N GLY A 167 20.84 -3.49 5.73
CA GLY A 167 20.47 -4.64 4.91
C GLY A 167 21.52 -4.98 3.86
N ASP A 168 22.77 -4.54 4.06
CA ASP A 168 23.89 -4.73 3.12
C ASP A 168 23.57 -4.29 1.68
N TYR A 169 22.71 -3.28 1.52
CA TYR A 169 22.27 -2.82 0.21
C TYR A 169 23.22 -1.78 -0.37
N GLN A 170 23.77 -2.09 -1.55
CA GLN A 170 24.60 -1.17 -2.31
C GLN A 170 23.78 -0.43 -3.38
N ALA A 171 23.87 0.90 -3.41
CA ALA A 171 23.24 1.71 -4.45
C ALA A 171 23.73 1.32 -5.86
N GLY A 172 22.81 1.27 -6.82
CA GLY A 172 23.06 0.79 -8.18
C GLY A 172 22.94 -0.73 -8.36
N SER A 173 22.89 -1.52 -7.27
CA SER A 173 22.78 -2.98 -7.36
C SER A 173 21.40 -3.46 -7.85
N CYS A 174 20.33 -2.71 -7.55
CA CYS A 174 18.96 -3.03 -7.97
C CYS A 174 18.30 -1.87 -8.74
N PRO A 175 18.76 -1.54 -9.97
CA PRO A 175 18.35 -0.34 -10.69
C PRO A 175 16.84 -0.27 -11.00
N ARG A 176 16.18 -1.43 -11.16
CA ARG A 176 14.73 -1.48 -11.34
C ARG A 176 13.96 -1.11 -10.07
N ALA A 177 14.43 -1.56 -8.91
CA ALA A 177 13.81 -1.26 -7.62
C ALA A 177 14.01 0.22 -7.27
N GLU A 178 15.20 0.76 -7.53
CA GLU A 178 15.51 2.19 -7.35
C GLU A 178 14.62 3.07 -8.22
N SER A 179 14.48 2.71 -9.50
CA SER A 179 13.59 3.42 -10.42
C SER A 179 12.13 3.34 -9.98
N ALA A 180 11.68 2.19 -9.49
CA ALA A 180 10.33 2.02 -8.96
C ALA A 180 10.09 2.90 -7.72
N ALA A 181 11.03 2.96 -6.77
CA ALA A 181 10.94 3.81 -5.59
C ALA A 181 10.90 5.31 -5.93
N GLN A 182 11.56 5.73 -7.02
CA GLN A 182 11.55 7.12 -7.48
C GLN A 182 10.25 7.50 -8.20
N HIS A 183 9.66 6.57 -8.96
CA HIS A 183 8.63 6.90 -9.95
C HIS A 183 7.24 6.31 -9.69
N LEU A 184 7.09 5.33 -8.79
CA LEU A 184 5.77 4.76 -8.52
C LEU A 184 4.97 5.60 -7.51
N VAL A 185 3.71 5.83 -7.85
CA VAL A 185 2.66 6.28 -6.92
C VAL A 185 1.54 5.26 -6.88
N ASN A 186 0.89 5.14 -5.72
CA ASN A 186 -0.13 4.13 -5.50
C ASN A 186 -1.51 4.76 -5.26
N LEU A 187 -2.40 4.57 -6.22
CA LEU A 187 -3.78 5.01 -6.11
C LEU A 187 -4.51 4.13 -5.10
N PRO A 188 -5.36 4.72 -4.22
CA PRO A 188 -6.15 3.95 -3.29
C PRO A 188 -7.28 3.23 -4.02
N THR A 189 -7.60 2.03 -3.54
CA THR A 189 -8.65 1.16 -4.08
C THR A 189 -9.60 0.66 -2.96
N HIS A 190 -9.45 1.19 -1.74
CA HIS A 190 -10.25 0.76 -0.59
C HIS A 190 -11.73 1.10 -0.78
N MET A 191 -12.61 0.45 -0.01
CA MET A 191 -14.10 0.51 -0.08
C MET A 191 -14.75 1.90 -0.11
N ARG A 192 -14.00 2.96 0.14
CA ARG A 192 -14.48 4.35 0.16
C ARG A 192 -14.11 5.13 -1.09
N VAL A 193 -13.30 4.55 -1.98
CA VAL A 193 -12.96 5.15 -3.28
C VAL A 193 -14.04 4.74 -4.25
N THR A 194 -14.83 5.70 -4.70
CA THR A 194 -15.80 5.46 -5.78
C THR A 194 -15.09 5.43 -7.14
N GLN A 195 -15.76 4.97 -8.17
CA GLN A 195 -15.25 5.03 -9.54
C GLN A 195 -15.02 6.48 -9.99
N GLN A 196 -15.91 7.41 -9.58
CA GLN A 196 -15.73 8.83 -9.84
C GLN A 196 -14.51 9.40 -9.12
N ASP A 197 -14.26 8.98 -7.86
CA ASP A 197 -13.02 9.33 -7.17
C ASP A 197 -11.80 8.80 -7.91
N ALA A 198 -11.86 7.56 -8.39
CA ALA A 198 -10.76 6.95 -9.14
C ALA A 198 -10.42 7.72 -10.42
N GLU A 199 -11.43 8.13 -11.20
CA GLU A 199 -11.27 8.96 -12.40
C GLU A 199 -10.70 10.35 -12.08
N ARG A 200 -11.22 10.99 -11.03
CA ARG A 200 -10.71 12.27 -10.55
C ARG A 200 -9.25 12.17 -10.12
N ILE A 201 -8.90 11.15 -9.34
CA ILE A 201 -7.53 10.95 -8.87
C ILE A 201 -6.58 10.69 -10.05
N ILE A 202 -6.92 9.78 -10.98
CA ILE A 202 -6.02 9.49 -12.11
C ILE A 202 -5.85 10.68 -13.04
N SER A 203 -6.92 11.46 -13.27
CA SER A 203 -6.81 12.68 -14.09
C SER A 203 -5.89 13.74 -13.47
N ARG A 204 -5.91 13.90 -12.13
CA ARG A 204 -4.97 14.75 -11.40
C ARG A 204 -3.53 14.22 -11.48
N VAL A 205 -3.34 12.91 -11.32
CA VAL A 205 -2.03 12.29 -11.47
C VAL A 205 -1.48 12.50 -12.89
N ALA A 206 -2.34 12.41 -13.91
CA ALA A 206 -1.96 12.59 -15.31
C ALA A 206 -1.75 14.06 -15.72
N ALA A 207 -2.20 15.02 -14.91
CA ALA A 207 -1.85 16.43 -15.09
C ALA A 207 -0.37 16.68 -14.77
N ALA A 208 0.28 15.80 -14.00
CA ALA A 208 1.74 15.72 -13.96
C ALA A 208 2.25 14.87 -15.15
N PRO A 209 3.43 15.15 -15.72
CA PRO A 209 3.99 14.35 -16.80
C PRO A 209 4.06 12.87 -16.41
N LEU A 210 3.29 12.04 -17.11
CA LEU A 210 3.38 10.59 -16.99
C LEU A 210 4.54 10.10 -17.84
N LYS A 211 5.40 9.25 -17.27
CA LYS A 211 6.47 8.62 -18.04
C LYS A 211 5.82 7.64 -19.01
N ARG A 212 5.93 7.90 -20.31
CA ARG A 212 5.65 6.87 -21.32
C ARG A 212 6.70 5.77 -21.14
N PRO A 213 6.33 4.50 -20.96
CA PRO A 213 7.32 3.45 -20.98
C PRO A 213 8.01 3.49 -22.34
N ARG A 214 9.34 3.41 -22.34
CA ARG A 214 10.07 3.06 -23.56
C ARG A 214 9.67 1.64 -23.90
N LEU A 215 8.70 1.46 -24.80
CA LEU A 215 8.49 0.19 -25.48
C LEU A 215 9.81 -0.15 -26.16
N ARG A 216 10.44 -1.26 -25.76
CA ARG A 216 11.58 -1.78 -26.52
C ARG A 216 11.02 -2.30 -27.86
N PRO A 217 11.60 -1.95 -29.02
CA PRO A 217 11.26 -2.62 -30.27
C PRO A 217 11.58 -4.11 -30.11
N GLY A 218 10.59 -5.00 -30.27
CA GLY A 218 10.80 -6.45 -30.19
C GLY A 218 9.72 -7.28 -29.48
N GLN A 219 8.64 -6.69 -28.99
CA GLN A 219 7.44 -7.42 -28.54
C GLN A 219 6.23 -7.00 -29.39
N MET A 220 6.28 -7.30 -30.68
CA MET A 220 5.07 -7.45 -31.49
C MET A 220 4.66 -8.92 -31.42
N PRO A 221 3.39 -9.27 -31.13
CA PRO A 221 2.89 -10.59 -31.47
C PRO A 221 2.98 -10.72 -33.00
N SER A 222 3.63 -11.78 -33.47
CA SER A 222 3.59 -12.17 -34.88
C SER A 222 2.12 -12.36 -35.29
N GLU A 223 1.69 -11.64 -36.33
CA GLU A 223 0.40 -11.90 -36.98
C GLU A 223 0.38 -13.35 -37.49
N PRO A 224 -0.72 -14.10 -37.29
CA PRO A 224 -0.88 -15.39 -37.94
C PRO A 224 -1.12 -15.16 -39.44
N ALA A 225 -0.37 -15.90 -40.26
CA ALA A 225 -0.59 -16.04 -41.69
C ALA A 225 -1.90 -16.80 -41.99
#